data_AF-A0A6J0VF11-F1
#
_entry.id   AF-A0A6J0VF11-F1
#
_cell.length_a   1.000
_cell.length_b   1.000
_cell.length_c   1.000
_cell.angle_alpha   90.00
_cell.angle_beta   90.00
_cell.angle_gamma   90.00
#
_symmetry.space_group_name_H-M   'P 1'
#
loop_
_entity.id
_entity.type
_entity.pdbx_description
1 polymer ?
#
loop_
_entity_poly.entity_id
_entity_poly.type
_entity_poly.pdbx_seq_one_letter_code
_entity_poly.pdbx_strand_id
1 'polypeptide(L)'
;MNLKREMNRSKYNSYMQVPGPVENLRAVSTSPTSILITWEPPAYANGPVQGYRLYCTEVATGKEQNIEVDGLSYKLEGLKKFTEYTLRFLAYNRYGPGVSSEDLTVRTLSDVPSVMPQNVSLEVVNSK
;
A
#
# COMPACT_ATOMS: atom_id res chain seq x y z
N MET A 1 7.11 -29.27 30.20
CA MET A 1 5.92 -28.73 29.51
C MET A 1 5.77 -27.19 29.57
N ASN A 2 6.69 -26.42 30.18
CA ASN A 2 6.51 -24.97 30.40
C ASN A 2 7.22 -24.03 29.40
N LEU A 3 8.39 -24.42 28.87
CA LEU A 3 9.19 -23.58 27.97
C LEU A 3 8.44 -23.13 26.69
N LYS A 4 7.66 -24.02 26.05
CA LYS A 4 6.86 -23.66 24.86
C LYS A 4 5.75 -22.64 25.17
N ARG A 5 5.18 -22.67 26.38
CA ARG A 5 4.12 -21.73 26.80
C ARG A 5 4.70 -20.36 27.14
N GLU A 6 5.85 -20.33 27.81
CA GLU A 6 6.58 -19.10 28.12
C GLU A 6 7.11 -18.42 26.85
N MET A 7 7.69 -19.17 25.92
CA MET A 7 8.11 -18.64 24.62
C MET A 7 6.95 -18.02 23.83
N ASN A 8 5.79 -18.68 23.81
CA ASN A 8 4.60 -18.14 23.14
C ASN A 8 4.09 -16.85 23.80
N ARG A 9 4.13 -16.77 25.14
CA ARG A 9 3.73 -15.57 25.89
C ARG A 9 4.69 -14.40 25.66
N SER A 10 5.99 -14.65 25.68
CA SER A 10 7.00 -13.62 25.40
C SER A 10 6.93 -13.12 23.96
N LYS A 11 6.71 -14.02 23.00
CA LYS A 11 6.50 -13.66 21.59
C LYS A 11 5.23 -12.81 21.41
N TYR A 12 4.13 -13.18 22.06
CA TYR A 12 2.89 -12.40 22.05
C TYR A 12 3.06 -11.00 22.65
N ASN A 13 3.74 -10.91 23.80
CA ASN A 13 4.03 -9.62 24.44
C ASN A 13 4.92 -8.72 23.57
N SER A 14 5.88 -9.27 22.82
CA SER A 14 6.67 -8.46 21.87
C SER A 14 5.84 -7.92 20.70
N TYR A 15 4.85 -8.68 20.21
CA TYR A 15 3.94 -8.20 19.16
C TYR A 15 3.02 -7.08 19.63
N MET A 16 2.72 -7.00 20.93
CA MET A 16 1.92 -5.91 21.50
C MET A 16 2.69 -4.58 21.61
N GLN A 17 4.02 -4.59 21.39
CA GLN A 17 4.84 -3.38 21.50
C GLN A 17 5.17 -2.75 20.14
N VAL A 18 5.03 -3.49 19.04
CA VAL A 18 5.22 -2.95 17.69
C VAL A 18 3.93 -2.26 17.21
N PRO A 19 4.01 -1.39 16.18
CA PRO A 19 2.82 -0.73 15.66
C PRO A 19 1.82 -1.71 15.03
N GLY A 20 0.54 -1.35 15.05
CA GLY A 20 -0.48 -1.96 14.22
C GLY A 20 -0.34 -1.60 12.73
N PRO A 21 -1.27 -2.08 11.88
CA PRO A 21 -1.31 -1.70 10.47
C PRO A 21 -1.58 -0.19 10.32
N VAL A 22 -1.11 0.38 9.21
CA VAL A 22 -1.45 1.76 8.84
C VAL A 22 -2.94 1.86 8.53
N GLU A 23 -3.53 3.02 8.83
CA GLU A 23 -4.94 3.29 8.55
C GLU A 23 -5.09 3.96 7.17
N ASN A 24 -6.28 3.81 6.58
CA ASN A 24 -6.66 4.55 5.38
C ASN A 24 -5.63 4.52 4.22
N LEU A 25 -4.98 3.38 4.00
CA LEU A 25 -4.03 3.19 2.91
C LEU A 25 -4.74 3.35 1.55
N ARG A 26 -4.24 4.27 0.73
CA ARG A 26 -4.77 4.56 -0.61
C ARG A 26 -3.63 4.64 -1.61
N ALA A 27 -3.91 4.21 -2.84
CA ALA A 27 -2.99 4.29 -3.95
C ALA A 27 -3.73 4.75 -5.20
N VAL A 28 -3.20 5.77 -5.87
CA VAL A 28 -3.78 6.36 -7.08
C VAL A 28 -2.69 6.46 -8.14
N SER A 29 -2.91 5.85 -9.29
CA SER A 29 -2.01 6.02 -10.44
C SER A 29 -2.01 7.47 -10.91
N THR A 30 -0.84 8.11 -10.92
CA THR A 30 -0.69 9.52 -11.30
C THR A 30 -0.09 9.70 -12.70
N SER A 31 0.58 8.68 -13.21
CA SER A 31 1.10 8.65 -14.58
C SER A 31 1.23 7.20 -15.06
N PRO A 32 1.65 6.95 -16.31
CA PRO A 32 1.97 5.61 -16.76
C PRO A 32 3.10 4.95 -15.97
N THR A 33 3.92 5.71 -15.24
CA THR A 33 5.10 5.18 -14.52
C THR A 33 5.13 5.59 -13.06
N SER A 34 4.03 6.11 -12.51
CA SER A 34 3.98 6.56 -11.11
C SER A 34 2.64 6.36 -10.43
N ILE A 35 2.70 6.14 -9.12
CA ILE A 35 1.56 5.95 -8.22
C ILE A 35 1.77 6.84 -7.00
N LEU A 36 0.76 7.65 -6.65
CA LEU A 36 0.73 8.38 -5.39
C LEU A 36 0.09 7.48 -4.33
N ILE A 37 0.80 7.30 -3.22
CA ILE A 37 0.39 6.48 -2.08
C ILE A 37 0.20 7.42 -0.90
N THR A 38 -0.90 7.28 -0.18
CA THR A 38 -1.17 8.04 1.05
C THR A 38 -1.71 7.11 2.13
N TRP A 39 -1.38 7.39 3.37
CA TRP A 39 -1.80 6.58 4.51
C TRP A 39 -1.95 7.46 5.76
N GLU A 40 -2.57 6.90 6.78
CA GLU A 40 -2.64 7.48 8.12
C GLU A 40 -1.82 6.63 9.10
N PRO A 41 -1.35 7.22 10.21
CA PRO A 41 -0.67 6.45 11.25
C PRO A 41 -1.54 5.30 11.78
N PRO A 42 -0.93 4.21 12.30
CA PRO A 42 -1.68 3.16 12.95
C PRO A 42 -2.52 3.69 14.12
N ALA A 43 -3.74 3.17 14.27
CA ALA A 43 -4.57 3.47 15.44
C ALA A 43 -3.86 3.12 16.77
N TYR A 44 -2.98 2.10 16.73
CA TYR A 44 -2.17 1.66 17.86
C TYR A 44 -0.69 1.60 17.46
N ALA A 45 0.05 2.68 17.72
CA ALA A 45 1.49 2.76 17.42
C ALA A 45 2.40 2.17 18.52
N ASN A 46 1.89 2.05 19.76
CA ASN A 46 2.60 1.53 20.93
C ASN A 46 3.97 2.21 21.19
N GLY A 47 4.09 3.47 20.79
CA GLY A 47 5.29 4.29 20.88
C GLY A 47 5.39 5.25 19.68
N PRO A 48 6.40 6.13 19.66
CA PRO A 48 6.64 6.99 18.50
C PRO A 48 6.96 6.17 17.25
N VAL A 49 6.23 6.42 16.16
CA VAL A 49 6.53 5.86 14.85
C VAL A 49 7.80 6.54 14.33
N GLN A 50 8.78 5.74 13.92
CA GLN A 50 10.05 6.21 13.39
C GLN A 50 10.04 6.32 11.86
N GLY A 51 9.11 5.60 11.21
CA GLY A 51 8.84 5.71 9.78
C GLY A 51 8.01 4.52 9.30
N TYR A 52 7.98 4.34 7.98
CA TYR A 52 7.20 3.29 7.32
C TYR A 52 8.02 2.54 6.28
N ARG A 53 7.59 1.33 5.96
CA ARG A 53 8.15 0.54 4.86
C ARG A 53 7.05 0.12 3.91
N LEU A 54 7.25 0.48 2.64
CA LEU A 54 6.44 0.05 1.51
C LEU A 54 7.06 -1.20 0.89
N TYR A 55 6.27 -2.24 0.69
CA TYR A 55 6.56 -3.35 -0.19
C TYR A 55 5.73 -3.17 -1.46
N CYS A 56 6.39 -3.24 -2.61
CA CYS A 56 5.75 -3.14 -3.92
C CYS A 56 6.14 -4.34 -4.76
N THR A 57 5.15 -5.14 -5.13
CA THR A 57 5.34 -6.39 -5.89
C THR A 57 4.69 -6.25 -7.24
N GLU A 58 5.47 -6.43 -8.32
CA GLU A 58 4.94 -6.54 -9.67
C GLU A 58 4.17 -7.87 -9.80
N VAL A 59 2.86 -7.82 -10.02
CA VAL A 59 1.98 -9.00 -9.98
C VAL A 59 2.40 -10.05 -11.01
N ALA A 60 2.76 -9.61 -12.22
CA ALA A 60 3.10 -10.51 -13.33
C ALA A 60 4.41 -11.30 -13.11
N THR A 61 5.38 -10.71 -12.40
CA THR A 61 6.72 -11.31 -12.24
C THR A 61 6.99 -11.79 -10.81
N GLY A 62 6.16 -11.37 -9.84
CA GLY A 62 6.41 -11.57 -8.41
C GLY A 62 7.62 -10.80 -7.90
N LYS A 63 8.22 -9.89 -8.70
CA LYS A 63 9.38 -9.11 -8.29
C LYS A 63 8.95 -8.09 -7.24
N GLU A 64 9.46 -8.26 -6.02
CA GLU A 64 9.22 -7.35 -4.91
C GLU A 64 10.39 -6.39 -4.71
N GLN A 65 10.07 -5.15 -4.36
CA GLN A 65 11.00 -4.15 -3.86
C GLN A 65 10.45 -3.55 -2.56
N ASN A 66 11.35 -3.13 -1.66
CA ASN A 66 10.98 -2.41 -0.46
C ASN A 66 11.60 -1.00 -0.45
N ILE A 67 10.84 -0.05 0.08
CA ILE A 67 11.23 1.35 0.18
C ILE A 67 10.91 1.82 1.60
N GLU A 68 11.89 2.42 2.27
CA GLU A 68 11.65 3.14 3.52
C GLU A 68 11.17 4.55 3.21
N VAL A 69 10.10 4.96 3.87
CA VAL A 69 9.44 6.24 3.63
C VAL A 69 9.09 6.92 4.94
N ASP A 70 9.27 8.22 4.94
CA ASP A 70 8.89 9.12 6.01
C ASP A 70 7.65 9.93 5.60
N GLY A 71 6.86 10.34 6.59
CA GLY A 71 5.63 11.10 6.35
C GLY A 71 4.40 10.22 6.13
N LEU A 72 3.41 10.77 5.43
CA LEU A 72 2.08 10.17 5.23
C LEU A 72 1.66 10.11 3.76
N SER A 73 2.59 10.47 2.86
CA SER A 73 2.42 10.37 1.42
C SER A 73 3.75 10.07 0.75
N TYR A 74 3.70 9.29 -0.33
CA TYR A 74 4.86 8.95 -1.12
C TYR A 74 4.48 8.75 -2.57
N LYS A 75 5.24 9.37 -3.48
CA LYS A 75 5.08 9.16 -4.92
C LYS A 75 6.09 8.10 -5.37
N LEU A 76 5.59 6.91 -5.66
CA LEU A 76 6.40 5.84 -6.22
C LEU A 76 6.54 6.07 -7.73
N GLU A 77 7.78 6.18 -8.20
CA GLU A 77 8.12 6.45 -9.60
C GLU A 77 8.96 5.32 -10.19
N GLY A 78 9.23 5.38 -11.51
CA GLY A 78 10.04 4.38 -12.20
C GLY A 78 9.33 3.03 -12.44
N LEU A 79 8.00 3.01 -12.37
CA LEU A 79 7.19 1.81 -12.60
C LEU A 79 7.02 1.53 -14.09
N LYS A 80 6.73 0.27 -14.43
CA LYS A 80 6.41 -0.14 -15.80
C LYS A 80 5.02 0.35 -16.17
N LYS A 81 4.87 0.78 -17.44
CA LYS A 81 3.59 1.23 -17.99
C LYS A 81 2.54 0.13 -17.97
N PHE A 82 1.29 0.52 -17.73
CA PHE A 82 0.12 -0.36 -17.77
C PHE A 82 0.27 -1.67 -16.97
N THR A 83 1.07 -1.66 -15.90
CA THR A 83 1.45 -2.82 -15.10
C THR A 83 0.75 -2.79 -13.74
N GLU A 84 0.36 -3.97 -13.27
CA GLU A 84 -0.31 -4.16 -11.98
C GLU A 84 0.70 -4.44 -10.87
N TYR A 85 0.51 -3.77 -9.74
CA TYR A 85 1.35 -3.85 -8.56
C TYR A 85 0.50 -4.12 -7.32
N THR A 86 0.99 -4.98 -6.44
CA THR A 86 0.46 -5.16 -5.09
C THR A 86 1.32 -4.40 -4.10
N LEU A 87 0.69 -3.55 -3.30
CA LEU A 87 1.34 -2.72 -2.29
C LEU A 87 0.99 -3.21 -0.89
N ARG A 88 1.99 -3.24 -0.01
CA ARG A 88 1.81 -3.51 1.43
C ARG A 88 2.61 -2.52 2.24
N PHE A 89 2.04 -2.02 3.32
CA PHE A 89 2.68 -1.01 4.16
C PHE A 89 2.78 -1.48 5.60
N LEU A 90 3.86 -1.12 6.29
CA LEU A 90 3.96 -1.25 7.74
C LEU A 90 4.62 -0.01 8.34
N ALA A 91 4.27 0.28 9.59
CA ALA A 91 4.97 1.27 10.40
C ALA A 91 6.04 0.57 11.25
N TYR A 92 7.12 1.27 11.61
CA TYR A 92 8.11 0.77 12.56
C TYR A 92 8.33 1.75 13.72
N ASN A 93 8.58 1.19 14.91
CA ASN A 93 8.96 1.94 16.10
C ASN A 93 10.24 1.33 16.71
N ARG A 94 10.67 1.80 17.89
CA ARG A 94 11.88 1.31 18.57
C ARG A 94 11.89 -0.20 18.86
N TYR A 95 10.73 -0.84 18.89
CA TYR A 95 10.59 -2.28 19.13
C TYR A 95 10.67 -3.10 17.83
N GLY A 96 10.65 -2.45 16.66
CA GLY A 96 10.80 -3.07 15.36
C GLY A 96 9.65 -2.81 14.39
N PRO A 97 9.57 -3.59 13.31
CA PRO A 97 8.50 -3.48 12.32
C PRO A 97 7.16 -3.95 12.89
N GLY A 98 6.13 -3.19 12.59
CA GLY A 98 4.75 -3.46 12.97
C GLY A 98 4.08 -4.50 12.08
N VAL A 99 2.77 -4.61 12.27
CA VAL A 99 1.89 -5.45 11.45
C VAL A 99 1.70 -4.79 10.10
N SER A 100 1.81 -5.57 9.02
CA SER A 100 1.52 -5.09 7.66
C SER A 100 0.04 -4.80 7.45
N SER A 101 -0.25 -3.82 6.61
CA SER A 101 -1.57 -3.62 6.02
C SER A 101 -1.99 -4.84 5.21
N GLU A 102 -3.28 -4.89 4.88
CA GLU A 102 -3.75 -5.74 3.79
C GLU A 102 -3.12 -5.31 2.45
N ASP A 103 -3.19 -6.22 1.50
CA ASP A 103 -2.67 -6.05 0.14
C ASP A 103 -3.56 -5.07 -0.63
N LEU A 104 -2.95 -4.01 -1.18
CA LEU A 104 -3.62 -3.04 -2.03
C LEU A 104 -3.11 -3.16 -3.47
N THR A 105 -3.97 -3.62 -4.37
CA THR A 105 -3.63 -3.74 -5.80
C THR A 105 -3.96 -2.46 -6.56
N VAL A 106 -3.03 -2.01 -7.39
CA VAL A 106 -3.16 -0.81 -8.21
C VAL A 106 -2.42 -0.99 -9.53
N ARG A 107 -2.97 -0.40 -10.60
CA ARG A 107 -2.39 -0.47 -11.94
C ARG A 107 -1.95 0.91 -12.40
N THR A 108 -0.73 1.03 -12.90
CA THR A 108 -0.26 2.27 -13.55
C THR A 108 -1.05 2.57 -14.81
N LEU A 109 -1.12 3.83 -15.21
CA LEU A 109 -1.83 4.23 -16.43
C LEU A 109 -1.18 3.64 -17.70
N SER A 110 -1.94 3.63 -18.78
CA SER A 110 -1.39 3.39 -20.12
C SER A 110 -0.80 4.68 -20.68
N ASP A 111 0.14 4.55 -21.63
CA ASP A 111 0.73 5.67 -22.39
C ASP A 111 -0.24 6.25 -23.42
N VAL A 112 -1.30 5.51 -23.72
CA VAL A 112 -2.38 5.94 -24.59
C VAL A 112 -3.36 6.76 -23.75
N PRO A 113 -3.86 7.92 -24.24
CA PRO A 113 -4.92 8.65 -23.54
C PRO A 113 -6.12 7.73 -23.37
N SER A 114 -6.31 7.22 -22.16
CA SER A 114 -7.55 6.54 -21.78
C SER A 114 -8.58 7.62 -21.52
N VAL A 115 -9.06 8.25 -22.60
CA VAL A 115 -10.32 8.99 -22.54
C VAL A 115 -11.36 7.98 -22.07
N MET A 116 -11.84 8.11 -20.85
CA MET A 116 -13.14 7.55 -20.49
C MET A 116 -14.17 8.58 -20.97
N PRO A 117 -14.91 8.36 -22.08
CA PRO A 117 -16.13 9.10 -22.28
C PRO A 117 -17.12 8.61 -21.23
N GLN A 118 -17.31 9.36 -20.15
CA GLN A 118 -18.49 9.18 -19.31
C GLN A 118 -19.61 10.04 -19.89
N ASN A 119 -20.64 9.35 -20.39
CA ASN A 119 -21.91 9.82 -20.96
C ASN A 119 -21.88 10.47 -22.35
N VAL A 120 -21.96 9.62 -23.37
CA VAL A 120 -22.67 9.97 -24.61
C VAL A 120 -24.01 9.24 -24.58
N SER A 121 -25.06 9.91 -24.11
CA SER A 121 -26.42 9.51 -24.44
C SER A 121 -26.62 9.78 -25.92
N LEU A 122 -26.49 8.73 -26.73
CA LEU A 122 -26.93 8.77 -28.13
C LEU A 122 -28.45 8.83 -28.11
N GLU A 123 -29.02 10.03 -27.99
CA GLU A 123 -30.38 10.24 -28.48
C GLU A 123 -30.30 10.17 -30.01
N VAL A 124 -30.59 8.98 -30.54
CA VAL A 124 -30.94 8.81 -31.94
C VAL A 124 -32.27 9.52 -32.14
N VAL A 125 -32.24 10.82 -32.47
CA VAL A 125 -33.43 11.50 -32.96
C VAL A 125 -33.54 11.18 -34.44
N ASN A 126 -34.26 10.12 -34.76
CA ASN A 126 -34.65 9.82 -36.13
C ASN A 126 -36.12 10.19 -36.37
N SER A 127 -36.39 10.67 -37.58
CA SER A 127 -37.69 10.99 -38.20
C SER A 127 -38.28 12.36 -37.83
N LYS A 128 -38.75 13.18 -38.78
CA LYS A 128 -39.45 12.90 -40.05
C LYS A 128 -39.04 13.86 -41.17
#